data_AF-A0A4S8MN39-F1
#
_entry.id   AF-A0A4S8MN39-F1
#
_cell.length_a   1.000
_cell.length_b   1.000
_cell.length_c   1.000
_cell.angle_alpha   90.00
_cell.angle_beta   90.00
_cell.angle_gamma   90.00
#
_symmetry.space_group_name_H-M   'P 1'
#
loop_
_entity.id
_entity.type
_entity.pdbx_description
1 polymer ?
#
loop_
_entity_poly.entity_id
_entity_poly.type
_entity_poly.pdbx_seq_one_letter_code
_entity_poly.pdbx_strand_id
1 'polypeptide(L)'
;TEEETVRVNQLLRDAESDFASYDAEIAQLEAAISVLRHKRKCLQDYVAKHRSLLAPIRRLPPEILSLIFLIHCRRSPNRLFFQVGTPSSHDSSSIFLSQVSIGWWRIALESPRLWSYLI
;
A
#
# COMPACT_ATOMS: atom_id res chain seq x y z
N THR A 1 19.27 8.83 61.09
CA THR A 1 19.15 7.67 62.01
C THR A 1 18.84 6.40 61.23
N GLU A 2 19.11 5.21 61.76
CA GLU A 2 18.81 3.91 61.12
C GLU A 2 17.34 3.79 60.66
N GLU A 3 16.42 4.45 61.36
CA GLU A 3 14.99 4.46 61.01
C GLU A 3 14.66 5.27 59.76
N GLU A 4 15.49 6.26 59.40
CA GLU A 4 15.30 7.06 58.18
C GLU A 4 15.74 6.26 56.96
N THR A 5 16.82 5.49 57.07
CA THR A 5 17.33 4.65 55.96
C THR A 5 16.36 3.51 55.66
N VAL A 6 15.75 2.89 56.67
CA VAL A 6 14.72 1.86 56.49
C VAL A 6 13.49 2.44 55.78
N ARG A 7 13.02 3.63 56.17
CA ARG A 7 11.87 4.30 55.54
C ARG A 7 12.13 4.64 54.08
N VAL A 8 13.30 5.18 53.76
CA VAL A 8 13.69 5.50 52.38
C VAL A 8 13.80 4.24 51.53
N ASN A 9 14.38 3.16 52.05
CA ASN A 9 14.47 1.88 51.34
C ASN A 9 13.09 1.25 51.07
N GLN A 10 12.15 1.37 52.00
CA GLN A 10 10.79 0.89 51.79
C GLN A 10 10.09 1.70 50.69
N LEU A 11 10.20 3.03 50.73
CA LEU A 11 9.63 3.90 49.69
C LEU A 11 10.18 3.57 48.30
N LEU A 12 11.49 3.30 48.20
CA LEU A 12 12.12 2.90 46.94
C LEU A 12 11.56 1.58 46.43
N ARG A 13 11.40 0.58 47.31
CA ARG A 13 10.82 -0.72 46.93
C ARG A 13 9.37 -0.60 46.46
N ASP A 14 8.58 0.22 47.14
CA ASP A 14 7.19 0.45 46.76
C ASP A 14 7.13 1.14 45.39
N ALA A 15 7.98 2.14 45.15
CA ALA A 15 8.08 2.81 43.84
C ALA A 15 8.57 1.87 42.72
N GLU A 16 9.55 1.00 43.00
CA GLU A 16 10.02 -0.02 42.05
C GLU A 16 8.91 -1.02 41.70
N SER A 17 8.09 -1.41 42.67
CA SER A 17 6.91 -2.26 42.44
C SER A 17 5.88 -1.57 41.56
N ASP A 18 5.60 -0.29 41.83
CA ASP A 18 4.67 0.51 41.01
C ASP A 18 5.17 0.64 39.57
N PHE A 19 6.46 0.90 39.36
CA PHE A 19 7.05 0.94 38.02
C PHE A 19 6.85 -0.38 37.27
N ALA A 20 7.14 -1.52 37.91
CA ALA A 20 6.92 -2.82 37.30
C ALA A 20 5.45 -3.08 36.94
N SER A 21 4.52 -2.61 37.78
CA SER A 21 3.08 -2.70 37.51
C SER A 21 2.68 -1.86 36.30
N TYR A 22 3.15 -0.61 36.22
CA TYR A 22 2.84 0.27 35.09
C TYR A 22 3.44 -0.24 33.79
N ASP A 23 4.68 -0.74 33.80
CA ASP A 23 5.31 -1.32 32.62
C ASP A 23 4.54 -2.55 32.09
N ALA A 24 4.02 -3.39 33.00
CA ALA A 24 3.19 -4.52 32.63
C ALA A 24 1.86 -4.07 31.98
N GLU A 25 1.20 -3.05 32.54
CA GLU A 25 -0.04 -2.50 31.98
C GLU A 25 0.20 -1.84 30.62
N ILE A 26 1.29 -1.07 30.48
CA ILE A 26 1.72 -0.48 29.20
C ILE A 26 1.92 -1.58 28.16
N ALA A 27 2.68 -2.64 28.48
CA ALA A 27 2.93 -3.74 27.56
C ALA A 27 1.63 -4.45 27.13
N GLN A 28 0.68 -4.63 28.05
CA GLN A 28 -0.63 -5.21 27.75
C GLN A 28 -1.44 -4.31 26.80
N LEU A 29 -1.48 -3.01 27.05
CA LEU A 29 -2.20 -2.04 26.21
C LEU A 29 -1.58 -1.92 24.82
N GLU A 30 -0.25 -1.91 24.73
CA GLU A 30 0.46 -1.91 23.45
C GLU A 30 0.17 -3.15 22.62
N ALA A 31 0.12 -4.33 23.26
CA ALA A 31 -0.29 -5.57 22.59
C ALA A 31 -1.73 -5.48 22.06
N ALA A 32 -2.67 -4.96 22.86
CA ALA A 32 -4.05 -4.77 22.43
C ALA A 32 -4.17 -3.77 21.25
N ILE A 33 -3.43 -2.66 21.31
CA ILE A 33 -3.35 -1.67 20.22
C ILE A 33 -2.79 -2.31 18.95
N SER A 34 -1.74 -3.14 19.07
CA SER A 34 -1.13 -3.83 17.94
C SER A 34 -2.12 -4.77 17.25
N VAL A 35 -2.87 -5.57 18.03
CA VAL A 35 -3.92 -6.46 17.51
C VAL A 35 -5.01 -5.66 16.78
N LEU A 36 -5.49 -4.56 17.36
CA LEU A 36 -6.52 -3.72 16.74
C LEU A 36 -6.02 -3.05 15.46
N ARG A 37 -4.77 -2.57 15.43
CA ARG A 37 -4.13 -2.02 14.22
C ARG A 37 -4.05 -3.06 13.11
N HIS A 38 -3.68 -4.30 13.45
CA HIS A 38 -3.64 -5.40 12.49
C HIS A 38 -5.04 -5.70 11.92
N LYS A 39 -6.04 -5.88 12.77
CA LYS A 39 -7.44 -6.10 12.34
C LYS A 39 -7.96 -4.96 11.46
N ARG A 40 -7.68 -3.70 11.84
CA ARG A 40 -8.05 -2.52 11.04
C ARG A 40 -7.40 -2.57 9.66
N LYS A 41 -6.11 -2.88 9.58
CA LYS A 41 -5.39 -2.99 8.30
C LYS A 41 -6.00 -4.07 7.41
N CYS A 42 -6.22 -5.28 7.94
CA CYS A 42 -6.84 -6.36 7.18
C CYS A 42 -8.23 -5.97 6.63
N LEU A 43 -9.04 -5.28 7.44
CA LEU A 43 -10.35 -4.81 7.01
C LEU A 43 -10.25 -3.70 5.96
N GLN A 44 -9.31 -2.77 6.12
CA GLN A 44 -9.05 -1.74 5.11
C GLN A 44 -8.65 -2.35 3.76
N ASP A 45 -7.76 -3.33 3.76
CA ASP A 45 -7.33 -4.05 2.56
C ASP A 45 -8.51 -4.80 1.92
N TYR A 46 -9.33 -5.48 2.73
CA TYR A 46 -10.55 -6.15 2.28
C TYR A 46 -11.52 -5.17 1.62
N VAL A 47 -11.82 -4.05 2.27
CA VAL A 47 -12.73 -3.02 1.73
C VAL A 47 -12.16 -2.40 0.46
N ALA A 48 -10.86 -2.09 0.41
CA ALA A 48 -10.21 -1.52 -0.76
C ALA A 48 -10.31 -2.47 -1.97
N LYS A 49 -10.05 -3.78 -1.75
CA LYS A 49 -10.21 -4.80 -2.80
C LYS A 49 -11.62 -4.84 -3.36
N HIS A 50 -12.64 -4.82 -2.50
CA HIS A 50 -14.04 -4.85 -2.94
C HIS A 50 -14.47 -3.54 -3.61
N ARG A 51 -14.05 -2.38 -3.11
CA ARG A 51 -14.29 -1.09 -3.78
C ARG A 51 -13.64 -1.04 -5.15
N SER A 52 -12.45 -1.63 -5.33
CA SER A 52 -11.80 -1.73 -6.64
C SER A 52 -12.67 -2.48 -7.66
N LEU A 53 -13.43 -3.50 -7.23
CA LEU A 53 -14.37 -4.22 -8.10
C LEU A 53 -15.51 -3.32 -8.59
N LEU A 54 -15.93 -2.35 -7.75
CA LEU A 54 -16.99 -1.39 -8.07
C LEU A 54 -16.49 -0.17 -8.85
N ALA A 55 -15.17 -0.08 -9.10
CA ALA A 55 -14.60 1.06 -9.80
C ALA A 55 -15.27 1.23 -11.18
N PRO A 56 -15.68 2.46 -11.55
CA PRO A 56 -16.38 2.71 -12.81
C PRO A 56 -15.64 2.17 -14.04
N ILE A 57 -14.31 2.18 -14.00
CA ILE A 57 -13.46 1.72 -15.10
C ILE A 57 -13.59 0.22 -15.40
N ARG A 58 -14.04 -0.60 -14.43
CA ARG A 58 -14.36 -2.04 -14.65
C ARG A 58 -15.75 -2.26 -15.23
N ARG A 59 -16.61 -1.24 -15.20
CA ARG A 59 -17.97 -1.25 -15.75
C ARG A 59 -18.04 -0.65 -17.14
N LEU A 60 -16.92 -0.09 -17.63
CA LEU A 60 -16.85 0.45 -18.98
C LEU A 60 -16.91 -0.69 -20.00
N PRO A 61 -17.68 -0.52 -21.09
CA PRO A 61 -17.57 -1.39 -22.24
C PRO A 61 -16.11 -1.42 -22.75
N PRO A 62 -15.63 -2.57 -23.25
CA PRO A 62 -14.29 -2.72 -23.79
C PRO A 62 -13.92 -1.62 -24.81
N GLU A 63 -14.88 -1.19 -25.63
CA GLU A 63 -14.70 -0.19 -26.68
C GLU A 63 -14.34 1.19 -26.12
N ILE A 64 -15.02 1.59 -25.02
CA ILE A 64 -14.75 2.86 -24.34
C ILE A 64 -13.38 2.81 -23.67
N LEU A 65 -13.04 1.67 -23.07
CA LEU A 65 -11.74 1.48 -22.42
C LEU A 65 -10.59 1.49 -23.45
N SER A 66 -10.77 0.85 -24.62
CA SER A 66 -9.83 0.93 -25.75
C SER A 66 -9.64 2.36 -26.25
N LEU A 67 -10.71 3.15 -26.33
CA LEU A 67 -10.62 4.56 -26.72
C LEU A 67 -9.80 5.38 -25.72
N ILE A 68 -10.03 5.16 -24.42
CA ILE A 68 -9.25 5.79 -23.35
C ILE A 68 -7.76 5.42 -23.48
N PHE A 69 -7.46 4.13 -23.70
CA PHE A 69 -6.08 3.68 -23.91
C PHE A 69 -5.43 4.35 -25.13
N LEU A 70 -6.17 4.45 -26.25
CA LEU A 70 -5.66 5.06 -27.46
C LEU A 70 -5.32 6.55 -27.27
N ILE A 71 -6.20 7.29 -26.60
CA ILE A 71 -5.97 8.70 -26.28
C ILE A 71 -4.75 8.84 -25.36
N HIS A 72 -4.63 7.97 -24.35
CA HIS A 72 -3.52 7.98 -23.40
C HIS A 72 -2.18 7.68 -24.08
N CYS A 73 -2.08 6.57 -24.82
CA CYS A 73 -0.87 6.17 -25.55
C CYS A 73 -0.47 7.19 -26.64
N ARG A 74 -1.43 7.91 -27.24
CA ARG A 74 -1.13 8.99 -28.19
C ARG A 74 -0.55 10.23 -27.51
N ARG A 75 -0.99 10.54 -26.28
CA ARG A 75 -0.57 11.72 -25.52
C ARG A 75 0.76 11.49 -24.79
N SER A 76 1.05 10.23 -24.46
CA SER A 76 2.32 9.76 -23.89
C SER A 76 2.84 8.60 -24.74
N PRO A 77 3.48 8.89 -25.90
CA PRO A 77 4.03 7.84 -26.76
C PRO A 77 5.12 7.07 -26.01
N ASN A 78 5.14 5.75 -26.19
CA ASN A 78 6.12 4.88 -25.54
C ASN A 78 7.52 5.31 -26.01
N ARG A 79 8.35 5.82 -25.11
CA ARG A 79 9.76 6.08 -25.43
C ARG A 79 10.59 4.91 -24.94
N LEU A 80 11.01 4.04 -25.85
CA LEU A 80 11.99 3.00 -25.56
C LEU A 80 13.39 3.62 -25.50
N PHE A 81 13.67 4.41 -24.47
CA PHE A 81 15.03 4.89 -24.23
C PHE A 81 15.87 3.75 -23.65
N PHE A 82 16.61 3.06 -24.52
CA PHE A 82 17.76 2.25 -24.11
C PHE A 82 18.93 3.18 -23.74
N GLN A 83 18.85 3.84 -22.58
CA GLN A 83 20.00 4.58 -22.06
C GLN A 83 20.82 3.66 -21.16
N VAL A 84 21.95 3.19 -21.68
CA VAL A 84 22.95 2.43 -20.93
C VAL A 84 23.51 3.34 -19.83
N GLY A 85 23.19 3.04 -18.56
CA GLY A 85 23.85 3.66 -17.40
C GLY A 85 22.95 4.31 -16.35
N THR A 86 21.64 4.40 -16.55
CA THR A 86 20.69 4.87 -15.52
C THR A 86 19.51 3.90 -15.40
N PRO A 87 18.92 3.71 -14.20
CA PRO A 87 17.72 2.90 -14.05
C PRO A 87 16.55 3.65 -14.69
N SER A 88 16.45 3.52 -16.01
CA SER A 88 15.46 4.20 -16.83
C SER A 88 14.11 3.56 -16.56
N SER A 89 13.21 4.31 -15.93
CA SER A 89 11.80 3.94 -15.80
C SER A 89 11.21 3.76 -17.20
N HIS A 90 10.87 2.52 -17.54
CA HIS A 90 10.22 2.17 -18.79
C HIS A 90 8.82 2.82 -18.89
N ASP A 91 8.74 4.06 -19.38
CA ASP A 91 7.48 4.76 -19.69
C ASP A 91 6.88 4.27 -21.01
N SER A 92 6.64 2.96 -21.09
CA SER A 92 5.81 2.40 -22.15
C SER A 92 4.37 2.35 -21.65
N SER A 93 3.62 3.43 -21.86
CA SER A 93 2.20 3.56 -21.52
C SER A 93 1.37 2.34 -21.94
N SER A 94 1.63 1.72 -23.10
CA SER A 94 0.92 0.52 -23.54
C SER A 94 1.22 -0.71 -22.66
N ILE A 95 2.47 -0.87 -22.22
CA ILE A 95 2.90 -1.96 -21.32
C ILE A 95 2.31 -1.75 -19.93
N PHE A 96 2.36 -0.51 -19.42
CA PHE A 96 1.79 -0.16 -18.12
C PHE A 96 0.29 -0.44 -18.04
N LEU A 97 -0.48 -0.04 -19.07
CA LEU A 97 -1.92 -0.30 -19.13
C LEU A 97 -2.23 -1.81 -19.12
N SER A 98 -1.38 -2.61 -19.77
CA SER A 98 -1.54 -4.07 -19.83
C SER A 98 -1.29 -4.77 -18.47
N GLN A 99 -0.59 -4.11 -17.53
CA GLN A 99 -0.27 -4.66 -16.22
C GLN A 99 -1.32 -4.37 -15.13
N VAL A 100 -2.34 -3.53 -15.43
CA VAL A 100 -3.33 -3.09 -14.44
C VAL A 100 -4.30 -4.22 -14.04
N SER A 101 -4.77 -5.02 -15.00
CA SER A 101 -5.66 -6.15 -14.76
C SER A 101 -5.72 -7.09 -15.96
N ILE A 102 -6.17 -8.33 -15.77
CA ILE A 102 -6.36 -9.30 -16.86
C ILE A 102 -7.34 -8.76 -17.92
N GLY A 103 -8.37 -8.01 -17.52
CA GLY A 103 -9.31 -7.40 -18.45
C GLY A 103 -8.67 -6.32 -19.32
N TRP A 104 -7.85 -5.46 -18.72
CA TRP A 104 -7.11 -4.41 -19.44
C TRP A 104 -6.06 -5.00 -20.36
N TRP A 105 -5.37 -6.05 -19.90
CA TRP A 105 -4.41 -6.81 -20.70
C TRP A 105 -5.05 -7.36 -21.97
N ARG A 106 -6.21 -8.02 -21.84
CA ARG A 106 -6.96 -8.56 -22.99
C ARG A 106 -7.33 -7.47 -23.99
N ILE A 107 -7.90 -6.37 -23.50
CA ILE A 107 -8.32 -5.24 -24.33
C ILE A 107 -7.13 -4.57 -25.03
N ALA A 108 -6.00 -4.45 -24.32
CA ALA A 108 -4.78 -3.90 -24.88
C ALA A 108 -4.22 -4.80 -26.01
N LEU A 109 -4.22 -6.12 -25.83
CA LEU A 109 -3.78 -7.09 -26.84
C LEU A 109 -4.70 -7.15 -28.06
N GLU A 110 -6.02 -7.09 -27.84
CA GLU A 110 -7.02 -7.10 -28.91
C GLU A 110 -7.04 -5.79 -29.72
N SER A 111 -6.28 -4.78 -29.31
CA SER A 111 -6.18 -3.48 -29.97
C SER A 111 -4.78 -3.24 -30.57
N PRO A 112 -4.47 -3.78 -31.78
CA PRO A 112 -3.17 -3.61 -32.45
C PRO A 112 -2.69 -2.15 -32.57
N ARG A 113 -3.64 -1.21 -32.68
CA ARG A 113 -3.37 0.24 -32.78
C ARG A 113 -2.73 0.84 -31.51
N LEU A 114 -2.82 0.18 -30.36
CA LEU A 114 -2.14 0.65 -29.14
C LEU A 114 -0.63 0.37 -29.17
N TRP A 115 -0.22 -0.63 -29.96
CA TRP A 115 1.17 -1.07 -30.07
C TRP A 115 1.89 -0.38 -31.24
N SER A 116 1.19 0.24 -32.17
CA SER A 116 1.80 1.07 -33.22
C SER A 116 2.50 2.33 -32.68
N TYR A 117 2.32 2.64 -31.40
CA TYR A 117 3.00 3.73 -30.69
C TYR A 117 4.24 3.24 -29.91
N LEU A 118 4.69 1.99 -30.11
CA LEU A 118 5.96 1.44 -29.59
C LEU A 118 7.13 1.72 -30.56
N ILE A 119 7.40 2.99 -30.87
CA ILE A 119 8.54 3.36 -31.73
C ILE A 119 9.73 3.74 -30.86
#